data_AF-A0A4R1JN44-F1
#
_entry.id   AF-A0A4R1JN44-F1
#
_cell.length_a   1.000
_cell.length_b   1.000
_cell.length_c   1.000
_cell.angle_alpha   90.00
_cell.angle_beta   90.00
_cell.angle_gamma   90.00
#
_symmetry.space_group_name_H-M   'P 1'
#
loop_
_entity.id
_entity.type
_entity.pdbx_description
1 polymer ?
#
loop_
_entity_poly.entity_id
_entity_poly.type
_entity_poly.pdbx_seq_one_letter_code
_entity_poly.pdbx_strand_id
1 'polypeptide(L)'
;MREVAFIKQNKEKWLEFELAIFGKAKKNPDELANLYIQLMNDLSYAQTYYPKSKTVIYLNHLASQIYQKIYKTKRTEKNRLLEFFKTEVPLLVYEYKRYLMYAFILFFATVAIGVVSAKYDPNFVRLILGDSYVNMTLENIKKGNPMAVYGSGTNWGSFIGITFNNLKVGAQCYFYGILGGIGTFWIFLQNSIMLGSFQYFFYEQGVFWKSVRGIWIHGSMEIFAIVIETTAGFILGASILFPKTFSRMNSFKIGFKNSFKIFLSTFPFTISAGFLEGFITRYSIDMPNWLSSFIILFTLAIISFYYLVYPFIVHRKTQQLSAKSN
;
A
#
# COMPACT_ATOMS: atom_id res chain seq x y z
N MET A 1 -22.40 -34.45 -43.83
CA MET A 1 -23.84 -34.19 -43.53
C MET A 1 -24.36 -33.11 -44.48
N ARG A 2 -25.62 -33.16 -44.94
CA ARG A 2 -26.22 -32.02 -45.68
C ARG A 2 -26.57 -30.90 -44.70
N GLU A 3 -26.45 -29.64 -45.10
CA GLU A 3 -26.68 -28.48 -44.21
C GLU A 3 -28.02 -28.53 -43.49
N VAL A 4 -29.09 -28.91 -44.19
CA VAL A 4 -30.44 -29.03 -43.62
C VAL A 4 -30.51 -30.04 -42.46
N ALA A 5 -29.76 -31.14 -42.56
CA ALA A 5 -29.69 -32.13 -41.48
C ALA A 5 -28.87 -31.61 -40.29
N PHE A 6 -27.80 -30.85 -40.55
CA PHE A 6 -26.99 -30.19 -39.52
C PHE A 6 -27.80 -29.16 -38.73
N ILE A 7 -28.59 -28.34 -39.43
CA ILE A 7 -29.51 -27.38 -38.80
C ILE A 7 -30.56 -28.14 -37.98
N LYS A 8 -31.21 -29.16 -38.55
CA LYS A 8 -32.26 -29.91 -37.85
C LYS A 8 -31.76 -30.55 -36.56
N GLN A 9 -30.54 -31.08 -36.55
CA GLN A 9 -29.94 -31.71 -35.39
C GLN A 9 -29.59 -30.72 -34.27
N ASN A 10 -29.12 -29.52 -34.61
CA ASN A 10 -28.59 -28.56 -33.62
C ASN A 10 -29.57 -27.43 -33.26
N LYS A 11 -30.72 -27.33 -33.95
CA LYS A 11 -31.69 -26.24 -33.77
C LYS A 11 -32.18 -26.09 -32.32
N GLU A 12 -32.50 -27.19 -31.63
CA GLU A 12 -33.01 -27.13 -30.24
C GLU A 12 -31.96 -26.56 -29.29
N LYS A 13 -30.71 -26.99 -29.45
CA LYS A 13 -29.55 -26.48 -28.71
C LYS A 13 -29.31 -24.99 -28.99
N TRP A 14 -29.46 -24.54 -30.23
CA TRP A 14 -29.31 -23.12 -30.58
C TRP A 14 -30.43 -22.24 -30.02
N LEU A 15 -31.67 -22.76 -29.99
CA LEU A 15 -32.79 -22.10 -29.31
C LEU A 15 -32.55 -22.00 -27.80
N GLU A 16 -31.97 -23.02 -27.18
CA GLU A 16 -31.57 -22.97 -25.78
C GLU A 16 -30.50 -21.90 -25.52
N PHE A 17 -29.55 -21.72 -26.45
CA PHE A 17 -28.58 -20.62 -26.41
C PHE A 17 -29.27 -19.26 -26.49
N GLU A 18 -30.21 -19.07 -27.42
CA GLU A 18 -30.98 -17.83 -27.53
C GLU A 18 -31.76 -17.52 -26.24
N LEU A 19 -32.42 -18.52 -25.65
CA LEU A 19 -33.16 -18.35 -24.40
C LEU A 19 -32.25 -18.00 -23.22
N ALA A 20 -31.02 -18.52 -23.18
CA ALA A 20 -30.03 -18.15 -22.16
C ALA A 20 -29.47 -16.72 -22.36
N ILE A 21 -29.42 -16.23 -23.60
CA ILE A 21 -28.93 -14.89 -23.95
C ILE A 21 -30.03 -13.84 -23.75
N PHE A 22 -31.18 -14.04 -24.39
CA PHE A 22 -32.28 -13.09 -24.55
C PHE A 22 -33.46 -13.34 -23.60
N GLY A 23 -33.58 -14.55 -23.04
CA GLY A 23 -34.61 -14.88 -22.06
C GLY A 23 -34.24 -14.43 -20.63
N LYS A 24 -35.24 -14.46 -19.73
CA LYS A 24 -35.07 -14.17 -18.29
C LYS A 24 -34.43 -15.33 -17.49
N ALA A 25 -33.99 -16.39 -18.16
CA ALA A 25 -33.42 -17.57 -17.50
C ALA A 25 -32.03 -17.23 -16.93
N LYS A 26 -31.89 -17.26 -15.60
CA LYS A 26 -30.60 -17.14 -14.91
C LYS A 26 -29.86 -18.47 -14.99
N LYS A 27 -28.92 -18.60 -15.93
CA LYS A 27 -27.94 -19.71 -15.95
C LYS A 27 -26.65 -19.33 -15.23
N ASN A 28 -26.01 -20.30 -14.56
CA ASN A 28 -24.74 -20.09 -13.87
C ASN A 28 -23.61 -19.80 -14.89
N PRO A 29 -22.64 -18.90 -14.63
CA PRO A 29 -21.44 -18.69 -15.45
C PRO A 29 -20.77 -19.95 -16.04
N ASP A 30 -20.68 -21.05 -15.29
CA ASP A 30 -20.06 -22.30 -15.77
C ASP A 30 -20.91 -22.98 -16.85
N GLU A 31 -22.23 -22.93 -16.73
CA GLU A 31 -23.15 -23.42 -17.75
C GLU A 31 -23.05 -22.57 -19.02
N LEU A 32 -22.98 -21.23 -18.88
CA LEU A 32 -22.78 -20.33 -20.02
C LEU A 32 -21.47 -20.60 -20.75
N ALA A 33 -20.39 -20.93 -20.03
CA ALA A 33 -19.10 -21.28 -20.61
C ALA A 33 -19.17 -22.61 -21.39
N ASN A 34 -19.85 -23.63 -20.85
CA ASN A 34 -20.06 -24.90 -21.55
C ASN A 34 -20.90 -24.72 -22.82
N LEU A 35 -21.97 -23.93 -22.73
CA LEU A 35 -22.81 -23.59 -23.89
C LEU A 35 -22.01 -22.85 -24.97
N TYR A 36 -21.12 -21.93 -24.57
CA TYR A 36 -20.23 -21.21 -25.48
C TYR A 36 -19.27 -22.14 -26.24
N ILE A 37 -18.62 -23.07 -25.54
CA ILE A 37 -17.69 -24.04 -26.17
C ILE A 37 -18.43 -24.87 -27.22
N GLN A 38 -19.63 -25.34 -26.89
CA GLN A 38 -20.42 -26.15 -27.80
C GLN A 38 -20.90 -25.37 -29.03
N LEU A 39 -21.21 -24.07 -28.89
CA LEU A 39 -21.56 -23.19 -30.00
C LEU A 39 -20.35 -22.90 -30.91
N MET A 40 -19.17 -22.72 -30.34
CA MET A 40 -17.93 -22.52 -31.10
C MET A 40 -17.57 -23.74 -31.95
N ASN A 41 -17.82 -24.95 -31.45
CA ASN A 41 -17.65 -26.18 -32.22
C ASN A 41 -18.60 -26.23 -33.43
N ASP A 42 -19.88 -25.89 -33.22
CA ASP A 42 -20.88 -25.85 -34.30
C ASP A 42 -20.54 -24.78 -35.35
N LEU A 43 -20.07 -23.61 -34.90
CA LEU A 43 -19.62 -22.52 -35.77
C LEU A 43 -18.40 -22.94 -36.61
N SER A 44 -17.40 -23.58 -36.00
CA SER A 44 -16.20 -24.06 -36.70
C SER A 44 -16.55 -25.11 -37.76
N TYR A 45 -17.46 -26.04 -37.41
CA TYR A 45 -17.98 -27.02 -38.37
C TYR A 45 -18.71 -26.33 -39.52
N ALA A 46 -19.59 -25.37 -39.23
CA ALA A 46 -20.34 -24.64 -40.25
C ALA A 46 -19.43 -23.80 -41.17
N GLN A 47 -18.38 -23.18 -40.64
CA GLN A 47 -17.38 -22.44 -41.43
C GLN A 47 -16.62 -23.36 -42.40
N THR A 48 -16.33 -24.59 -41.98
CA THR A 48 -15.58 -25.57 -42.77
C THR A 48 -16.42 -26.14 -43.91
N TYR A 49 -17.65 -26.55 -43.61
CA TYR A 49 -18.49 -27.29 -44.57
C TYR A 49 -19.54 -26.44 -45.29
N TYR A 50 -19.93 -25.28 -44.74
CA TYR A 50 -20.97 -24.39 -45.27
C TYR A 50 -20.54 -22.90 -45.26
N PRO A 51 -19.35 -22.53 -45.77
CA PRO A 51 -18.73 -21.21 -45.56
C PRO A 51 -19.55 -20.02 -46.04
N LYS A 52 -20.44 -20.21 -47.03
CA LYS A 52 -21.29 -19.15 -47.62
C LYS A 52 -22.73 -19.15 -47.08
N SER A 53 -23.02 -19.95 -46.06
CA SER A 53 -24.38 -20.09 -45.53
C SER A 53 -24.74 -18.99 -44.52
N LYS A 54 -26.03 -18.65 -44.47
CA LYS A 54 -26.65 -17.86 -43.39
C LYS A 54 -26.48 -18.50 -42.00
N THR A 55 -26.30 -19.82 -41.93
CA THR A 55 -26.04 -20.55 -40.68
C THR A 55 -24.75 -20.08 -40.01
N VAL A 56 -23.70 -19.82 -40.79
CA VAL A 56 -22.43 -19.28 -40.25
C VAL A 56 -22.64 -17.90 -39.64
N ILE A 57 -23.39 -17.04 -40.33
CA ILE A 57 -23.69 -15.68 -39.86
C ILE A 57 -24.48 -15.74 -38.55
N TYR A 58 -25.48 -16.62 -38.48
CA TYR A 58 -26.32 -16.82 -37.30
C TYR A 58 -25.52 -17.31 -36.08
N LEU A 59 -24.70 -18.36 -36.25
CA LEU A 59 -23.89 -18.91 -35.15
C LEU A 59 -22.81 -17.94 -34.69
N ASN A 60 -22.22 -17.18 -35.60
CA ASN A 60 -21.24 -16.15 -35.26
C ASN A 60 -21.88 -15.00 -34.46
N HIS A 61 -23.10 -14.59 -34.81
CA HIS A 61 -23.85 -13.61 -34.06
C HIS A 61 -24.14 -14.09 -32.62
N LEU A 62 -24.64 -15.32 -32.47
CA LEU A 62 -24.88 -15.94 -31.17
C LEU A 62 -23.59 -16.01 -30.31
N ALA A 63 -22.47 -16.41 -30.92
CA ALA A 63 -21.20 -16.56 -30.22
C ALA A 63 -20.68 -15.22 -29.70
N SER A 64 -20.80 -14.15 -30.49
CA SER A 64 -20.42 -12.80 -30.10
C SER A 64 -21.23 -12.29 -28.90
N GLN A 65 -22.54 -12.54 -28.87
CA GLN A 65 -23.41 -12.14 -27.76
C GLN A 65 -23.06 -12.86 -26.45
N ILE A 66 -22.84 -14.18 -26.51
CA ILE A 66 -22.43 -14.97 -25.34
C ILE A 66 -21.05 -14.52 -24.83
N TYR A 67 -20.09 -14.31 -25.74
CA TYR A 67 -18.76 -13.85 -25.38
C TYR A 67 -18.81 -12.54 -24.59
N GLN A 68 -19.60 -11.56 -25.06
CA GLN A 68 -19.80 -10.30 -24.33
C GLN A 68 -20.43 -10.51 -22.96
N LYS A 69 -21.42 -11.40 -22.82
CA LYS A 69 -22.11 -11.67 -21.54
C LYS A 69 -21.18 -12.36 -20.53
N ILE A 70 -20.45 -13.40 -20.94
CA ILE A 70 -19.48 -14.11 -20.08
C ILE A 70 -18.38 -13.16 -19.60
N TYR A 71 -17.81 -12.35 -20.50
CA TYR A 71 -16.74 -11.42 -20.12
C TYR A 71 -17.24 -10.25 -19.27
N LYS A 72 -18.48 -9.80 -19.44
CA LYS A 72 -19.07 -8.74 -18.62
C LYS A 72 -19.45 -9.23 -17.21
N THR A 73 -19.92 -10.48 -17.08
CA THR A 73 -20.31 -11.10 -15.80
C THR A 73 -19.12 -11.53 -14.92
N LYS A 74 -17.90 -11.69 -15.47
CA LYS A 74 -16.70 -12.06 -14.69
C LYS A 74 -16.13 -10.93 -13.82
N ARG A 75 -16.64 -9.69 -13.93
CA ARG A 75 -16.36 -8.64 -12.95
C ARG A 75 -17.24 -8.86 -11.72
N THR A 76 -16.87 -9.80 -10.85
CA THR A 76 -17.35 -9.78 -9.46
C THR A 76 -17.01 -8.41 -8.86
N GLU A 77 -18.03 -7.67 -8.42
CA GLU A 77 -17.96 -6.39 -7.70
C GLU A 77 -17.30 -6.53 -6.32
N LYS A 78 -16.12 -7.17 -6.25
CA LYS A 78 -15.30 -7.07 -5.05
C LYS A 78 -14.73 -5.66 -5.02
N ASN A 79 -14.99 -4.94 -3.93
CA ASN A 79 -14.40 -3.64 -3.69
C ASN A 79 -12.88 -3.77 -3.75
N ARG A 80 -12.30 -3.33 -4.87
CA ARG A 80 -10.88 -3.52 -5.20
C ARG A 80 -9.97 -2.88 -4.16
N LEU A 81 -10.40 -1.77 -3.57
CA LEU A 81 -9.70 -1.10 -2.48
C LEU A 81 -9.68 -1.96 -1.22
N LEU A 82 -10.81 -2.60 -0.89
CA LEU A 82 -10.91 -3.47 0.27
C LEU A 82 -10.00 -4.70 0.12
N GLU A 83 -9.99 -5.32 -1.07
CA GLU A 83 -9.11 -6.45 -1.38
C GLU A 83 -7.63 -6.06 -1.32
N PHE A 84 -7.29 -4.87 -1.82
CA PHE A 84 -5.94 -4.32 -1.76
C PHE A 84 -5.42 -4.25 -0.31
N PHE A 85 -6.19 -3.64 0.60
CA PHE A 85 -5.77 -3.49 2.00
C PHE A 85 -5.91 -4.77 2.84
N LYS A 86 -6.94 -5.59 2.60
CA LYS A 86 -7.19 -6.80 3.41
C LYS A 86 -6.35 -8.02 3.01
N THR A 87 -5.95 -8.11 1.74
CA THR A 87 -5.32 -9.32 1.20
C THR A 87 -4.02 -9.03 0.49
N GLU A 88 -4.01 -8.13 -0.50
CA GLU A 88 -2.82 -7.96 -1.35
C GLU A 88 -1.62 -7.41 -0.58
N VAL A 89 -1.79 -6.28 0.10
CA VAL A 89 -0.70 -5.63 0.85
C VAL A 89 -0.19 -6.54 1.98
N PRO A 90 -1.03 -7.13 2.86
CA PRO A 90 -0.53 -8.01 3.91
C PRO A 90 0.26 -9.21 3.37
N LEU A 91 -0.18 -9.82 2.27
CA LEU A 91 0.56 -10.93 1.66
C LEU A 91 1.92 -10.47 1.10
N LEU A 92 1.99 -9.29 0.48
CA LEU A 92 3.24 -8.71 0.00
C LEU A 92 4.19 -8.39 1.16
N VAL A 93 3.68 -7.78 2.24
CA VAL A 93 4.49 -7.49 3.44
C VAL A 93 5.03 -8.80 4.05
N TYR A 94 4.22 -9.86 4.09
CA TYR A 94 4.70 -11.17 4.55
C TYR A 94 5.78 -11.78 3.65
N GLU A 95 5.64 -11.65 2.32
CA GLU A 95 6.62 -12.10 1.33
C GLU A 95 7.96 -11.38 1.53
N TYR A 96 7.93 -10.06 1.72
CA TYR A 96 9.11 -9.19 1.84
C TYR A 96 9.53 -8.86 3.28
N LYS A 97 9.03 -9.58 4.29
CA LYS A 97 9.27 -9.32 5.73
C LYS A 97 10.74 -9.16 6.14
N ARG A 98 11.68 -9.76 5.40
CA ARG A 98 13.13 -9.59 5.66
C ARG A 98 13.58 -8.14 5.43
N TYR A 99 13.10 -7.48 4.38
CA TYR A 99 13.38 -6.07 4.12
C TYR A 99 12.76 -5.16 5.18
N LEU A 100 11.58 -5.53 5.68
CA LEU A 100 10.95 -4.83 6.80
C LEU A 100 11.79 -4.91 8.06
N MET A 101 12.28 -6.10 8.39
CA MET A 101 13.19 -6.31 9.51
C MET A 101 14.48 -5.50 9.35
N TYR A 102 15.08 -5.47 8.15
CA TYR A 102 16.26 -4.65 7.88
C TYR A 102 15.98 -3.16 8.08
N ALA A 103 14.84 -2.66 7.61
CA ALA A 103 14.45 -1.28 7.78
C ALA A 103 14.27 -0.91 9.27
N PHE A 104 13.67 -1.78 10.10
CA PHE A 104 13.57 -1.54 11.54
C PHE A 104 14.92 -1.58 12.26
N ILE A 105 15.79 -2.54 11.92
CA ILE A 105 17.14 -2.59 12.51
C ILE A 105 17.90 -1.31 12.18
N LEU A 106 17.87 -0.90 10.91
CA LEU A 106 18.50 0.34 10.48
C LEU A 106 17.87 1.55 11.14
N PHE A 107 16.54 1.59 11.30
CA PHE A 107 15.83 2.67 12.00
C PHE A 107 16.41 2.91 13.40
N PHE A 108 16.43 1.85 14.23
CA PHE A 108 16.91 1.98 15.60
C PHE A 108 18.40 2.31 15.65
N ALA A 109 19.20 1.75 14.73
CA ALA A 109 20.62 2.05 14.64
C ALA A 109 20.88 3.53 14.28
N THR A 110 20.18 4.08 13.28
CA THR A 110 20.39 5.47 12.83
C THR A 110 19.81 6.50 13.79
N VAL A 111 18.67 6.19 14.44
CA VAL A 111 18.16 7.00 15.56
C VAL A 111 19.17 7.01 16.71
N ALA A 112 19.73 5.86 17.07
CA ALA A 112 20.76 5.78 18.11
C ALA A 112 22.02 6.58 17.74
N ILE A 113 22.45 6.56 16.48
CA ILE A 113 23.53 7.43 15.99
C ILE A 113 23.18 8.91 16.24
N GLY A 114 21.95 9.33 15.93
CA GLY A 114 21.50 10.71 16.20
C GLY A 114 21.54 11.08 17.68
N VAL A 115 21.04 10.20 18.55
CA VAL A 115 21.06 10.39 20.01
C VAL A 115 22.49 10.47 20.55
N VAL A 116 23.35 9.52 20.18
CA VAL A 116 24.74 9.44 20.66
C VAL A 116 25.54 10.64 20.18
N SER A 117 25.37 11.04 18.91
CA SER A 117 26.07 12.19 18.35
C SER A 117 25.64 13.49 19.03
N ALA A 118 24.33 13.68 19.26
CA ALA A 118 23.81 14.83 19.99
C ALA A 118 24.27 14.88 21.46
N LYS A 119 24.54 13.71 22.08
CA LYS A 119 25.07 13.63 23.44
C LYS A 119 26.53 14.06 23.57
N TYR A 120 27.37 13.67 22.62
CA TYR A 120 28.82 13.87 22.72
C TYR A 120 29.34 15.09 21.96
N ASP A 121 28.59 15.61 20.99
CA ASP A 121 28.92 16.85 20.27
C ASP A 121 27.80 17.89 20.45
N PRO A 122 28.03 18.95 21.26
CA PRO A 122 27.06 20.02 21.50
C PRO A 122 26.63 20.77 20.23
N ASN A 123 27.45 20.78 19.18
CA ASN A 123 27.12 21.44 17.92
C ASN A 123 26.28 20.56 16.99
N PHE A 124 26.20 19.25 17.24
CA PHE A 124 25.54 18.30 16.36
C PHE A 124 24.05 18.60 16.20
N VAL A 125 23.35 18.98 17.28
CA VAL A 125 21.94 19.34 17.22
C VAL A 125 21.72 20.54 16.29
N ARG A 126 22.59 21.55 16.34
CA ARG A 126 22.52 22.73 15.47
C ARG A 126 22.88 22.40 14.02
N LEU A 127 23.84 21.50 13.80
CA LEU A 127 24.17 21.00 12.46
C LEU A 127 22.97 20.32 11.78
N ILE A 128 22.23 19.52 12.54
CA ILE A 128 21.13 18.70 12.01
C ILE A 128 19.81 19.49 11.92
N LEU A 129 19.47 20.28 12.93
CA LEU A 129 18.19 21.01 13.00
C LEU A 129 18.29 22.46 12.49
N GLY A 130 19.49 23.03 12.43
CA GLY A 130 19.75 24.43 12.11
C GLY A 130 19.60 25.36 13.31
N ASP A 131 20.41 26.42 13.32
CA ASP A 131 20.43 27.42 14.40
C ASP A 131 19.07 28.08 14.64
N SER A 132 18.35 28.40 13.56
CA SER A 132 17.03 29.03 13.63
C SER A 132 16.04 28.18 14.42
N TYR A 133 15.96 26.88 14.11
CA TYR A 133 15.05 25.95 14.77
C TYR A 133 15.42 25.73 16.24
N VAL A 134 16.71 25.58 16.54
CA VAL A 134 17.20 25.41 17.91
C VAL A 134 16.90 26.66 18.75
N ASN A 135 17.21 27.85 18.24
CA ASN A 135 16.98 29.10 18.96
C ASN A 135 15.48 29.33 19.22
N MET A 136 14.63 29.14 18.21
CA MET A 136 13.17 29.21 18.37
C MET A 136 12.68 28.22 19.44
N THR A 137 13.17 26.98 19.42
CA THR A 137 12.76 25.96 20.39
C THR A 137 13.22 26.31 21.81
N LEU A 138 14.43 26.83 21.99
CA LEU A 138 14.90 27.31 23.30
C LEU A 138 14.05 28.46 23.84
N GLU A 139 13.63 29.39 22.99
CA GLU A 139 12.70 30.45 23.39
C GLU A 139 11.33 29.91 23.80
N ASN A 140 10.81 28.94 23.05
CA ASN A 140 9.55 28.26 23.34
C ASN A 140 9.61 27.51 24.69
N ILE A 141 10.73 26.85 24.98
CA ILE A 141 11.00 26.21 26.28
C ILE A 141 11.00 27.24 27.41
N LYS A 142 11.69 28.39 27.23
CA LYS A 142 11.69 29.49 28.21
C LYS A 142 10.29 30.05 28.48
N LYS A 143 9.43 30.09 27.46
CA LYS A 143 8.02 30.49 27.56
C LYS A 143 7.11 29.39 28.14
N GLY A 144 7.65 28.24 28.53
CA GLY A 144 6.91 27.13 29.14
C GLY A 144 6.18 26.21 28.15
N ASN A 145 6.26 26.50 26.85
CA ASN A 145 5.61 25.76 25.77
C ASN A 145 6.65 25.25 24.74
N PRO A 146 7.34 24.13 25.02
CA PRO A 146 8.36 23.58 24.12
C PRO A 146 7.84 23.19 22.73
N MET A 147 6.53 22.98 22.59
CA MET A 147 5.89 22.47 21.37
C MET A 147 5.14 23.56 20.59
N ALA A 148 5.38 24.83 20.89
CA ALA A 148 4.65 25.95 20.30
C ALA A 148 4.76 26.01 18.78
N VAL A 149 5.83 25.46 18.20
CA VAL A 149 6.02 25.36 16.74
C VAL A 149 4.84 24.63 16.07
N TYR A 150 4.29 23.58 16.69
CA TYR A 150 3.15 22.81 16.17
C TYR A 150 1.80 23.53 16.35
N GLY A 151 1.75 24.57 17.20
CA GLY A 151 0.58 25.43 17.37
C GLY A 151 0.54 26.62 16.41
N SER A 152 1.61 26.85 15.65
CA SER A 152 1.70 27.96 14.69
C SER A 152 0.90 27.67 13.40
N GLY A 153 0.42 28.73 12.74
CA GLY A 153 -0.38 28.60 11.51
C GLY A 153 -1.83 28.14 11.72
N THR A 154 -2.51 27.81 10.62
CA THR A 154 -3.89 27.33 10.62
C THR A 154 -3.95 25.81 10.65
N ASN A 155 -4.99 25.22 11.25
CA ASN A 155 -5.17 23.76 11.32
C ASN A 155 -5.09 23.10 9.94
N TRP A 156 -5.77 23.70 8.95
CA TRP A 156 -5.76 23.25 7.56
C TRP A 156 -4.39 23.42 6.89
N GLY A 157 -3.71 24.53 7.17
CA GLY A 157 -2.36 24.79 6.64
C GLY A 157 -1.35 23.75 7.13
N SER A 158 -1.34 23.48 8.44
CA SER A 158 -0.49 22.44 9.04
C SER A 158 -0.85 21.06 8.49
N PHE A 159 -2.14 20.70 8.46
CA PHE A 159 -2.58 19.40 7.91
C PHE A 159 -2.07 19.17 6.48
N ILE A 160 -2.33 20.11 5.57
CA ILE A 160 -1.97 19.98 4.15
C ILE A 160 -0.44 20.01 3.98
N GLY A 161 0.23 20.97 4.62
CA GLY A 161 1.67 21.15 4.50
C GLY A 161 2.47 19.95 5.00
N ILE A 162 2.12 19.44 6.18
CA ILE A 162 2.76 18.26 6.79
C ILE A 162 2.47 17.01 5.97
N THR A 163 1.20 16.78 5.60
CA THR A 163 0.84 15.61 4.80
C THR A 163 1.63 15.58 3.49
N PHE A 164 1.74 16.72 2.81
CA PHE A 164 2.51 16.81 1.56
C PHE A 164 4.00 16.61 1.80
N ASN A 165 4.57 17.21 2.84
CA ASN A 165 5.97 17.03 3.19
C ASN A 165 6.30 15.56 3.46
N ASN A 166 5.47 14.88 4.24
CA ASN A 166 5.70 13.48 4.62
C ASN A 166 5.49 12.53 3.43
N LEU A 167 4.48 12.78 2.59
CA LEU A 167 4.33 12.05 1.34
C LEU A 167 5.51 12.26 0.39
N LYS A 168 6.08 13.47 0.34
CA LYS A 168 7.27 13.77 -0.46
C LYS A 168 8.50 13.01 0.06
N VAL A 169 8.78 13.08 1.37
CA VAL A 169 9.89 12.36 2.00
C VAL A 169 9.73 10.85 1.81
N GLY A 170 8.51 10.33 2.03
CA GLY A 170 8.19 8.93 1.80
C GLY A 170 8.36 8.49 0.34
N ALA A 171 7.93 9.32 -0.60
CA ALA A 171 8.16 9.08 -2.03
C ALA A 171 9.65 9.09 -2.37
N GLN A 172 10.46 9.97 -1.76
CA GLN A 172 11.91 9.96 -1.94
C GLN A 172 12.55 8.69 -1.38
N CYS A 173 12.18 8.26 -0.17
CA CYS A 173 12.59 6.98 0.41
C CYS A 173 12.27 5.82 -0.53
N TYR A 174 11.09 5.81 -1.15
CA TYR A 174 10.70 4.74 -2.07
C TYR A 174 11.43 4.82 -3.43
N PHE A 175 11.26 5.92 -4.18
CA PHE A 175 11.71 6.01 -5.57
C PHE A 175 13.23 6.05 -5.71
N TYR A 176 13.96 6.58 -4.73
CA TYR A 176 15.42 6.53 -4.75
C TYR A 176 15.97 5.12 -4.50
N GLY A 177 15.10 4.14 -4.24
CA GLY A 177 15.42 2.72 -4.29
C GLY A 177 15.94 2.27 -5.65
N ILE A 178 15.59 2.97 -6.73
CA ILE A 178 16.12 2.72 -8.09
C ILE A 178 17.66 2.77 -8.12
N LEU A 179 18.29 3.54 -7.23
CA LEU A 179 19.74 3.62 -7.06
C LEU A 179 20.32 2.44 -6.25
N GLY A 180 19.77 1.24 -6.44
CA GLY A 180 20.17 0.03 -5.73
C GLY A 180 19.89 0.06 -4.22
N GLY A 181 18.96 0.90 -3.76
CA GLY A 181 18.62 1.07 -2.34
C GLY A 181 19.52 2.04 -1.56
N ILE A 182 20.63 2.52 -2.13
CA ILE A 182 21.52 3.48 -1.47
C ILE A 182 20.82 4.83 -1.29
N GLY A 183 20.12 5.29 -2.33
CA GLY A 183 19.36 6.54 -2.25
C GLY A 183 18.22 6.50 -1.22
N THR A 184 17.53 5.35 -1.10
CA THR A 184 16.58 5.09 -0.01
C THR A 184 17.25 5.23 1.35
N PHE A 185 18.38 4.55 1.56
CA PHE A 185 19.09 4.58 2.83
C PHE A 185 19.56 5.99 3.19
N TRP A 186 20.02 6.79 2.22
CA TRP A 186 20.46 8.15 2.45
C TRP A 186 19.35 9.05 3.02
N ILE A 187 18.17 9.07 2.38
CA ILE A 187 17.03 9.88 2.84
C ILE A 187 16.57 9.38 4.22
N PHE A 188 16.50 8.06 4.39
CA PHE A 188 16.10 7.43 5.64
C PHE A 188 17.06 7.73 6.79
N LEU A 189 18.37 7.72 6.53
CA LEU A 189 19.44 8.04 7.46
C LEU A 189 19.30 9.47 7.99
N GLN A 190 19.12 10.44 7.09
CA GLN A 190 18.97 11.86 7.45
C GLN A 190 17.77 12.07 8.38
N ASN A 191 16.61 11.52 8.03
CA ASN A 191 15.39 11.67 8.84
C ASN A 191 15.50 10.97 10.20
N SER A 192 16.14 9.80 10.24
CA SER A 192 16.29 9.04 11.49
C SER A 192 17.31 9.67 12.45
N ILE A 193 18.44 10.17 11.93
CA ILE A 193 19.41 10.94 12.71
C ILE A 193 18.77 12.22 13.24
N MET A 194 17.99 12.92 12.41
CA MET A 194 17.23 14.10 12.81
C MET A 194 16.30 13.79 13.98
N LEU A 195 15.51 12.72 13.90
CA LEU A 195 14.63 12.29 14.98
C LEU A 195 15.40 12.00 16.28
N GLY A 196 16.51 11.26 16.20
CA GLY A 196 17.32 10.95 17.38
C GLY A 196 17.93 12.19 18.04
N SER A 197 18.51 13.08 17.23
CA SER A 197 19.09 14.34 17.69
C SER A 197 18.03 15.25 18.34
N PHE A 198 16.86 15.31 17.70
CA PHE A 198 15.72 16.08 18.18
C PHE A 198 15.20 15.56 19.52
N GLN A 199 14.99 14.25 19.68
CA GLN A 199 14.54 13.68 20.96
C GLN A 199 15.57 13.89 22.08
N TYR A 200 16.86 13.72 21.78
CA TYR A 200 17.92 13.95 22.76
C TYR A 200 18.00 15.42 23.20
N PHE A 201 17.83 16.36 22.26
CA PHE A 201 17.82 17.79 22.59
C PHE A 201 16.75 18.14 23.65
N PHE A 202 15.52 17.63 23.52
CA PHE A 202 14.49 17.86 24.55
C PHE A 202 14.75 17.12 25.86
N TYR A 203 15.47 16.00 25.80
CA TYR A 203 15.96 15.31 26.99
C TYR A 203 16.96 16.17 27.77
N GLU A 204 17.95 16.74 27.08
CA GLU A 204 18.94 17.64 27.68
C GLU A 204 18.29 18.89 28.29
N GLN A 205 17.27 19.45 27.64
CA GLN A 205 16.52 20.61 28.13
C GLN A 205 15.49 20.29 29.24
N GLY A 206 15.43 19.05 29.74
CA GLY A 206 14.53 18.66 30.84
C GLY A 206 13.05 18.62 30.48
N VAL A 207 12.70 18.62 29.18
CA VAL A 207 11.32 18.69 28.67
C VAL A 207 10.94 17.47 27.80
N PHE A 208 11.69 16.37 27.93
CA PHE A 208 11.51 15.14 27.15
C PHE A 208 10.05 14.67 27.05
N TRP A 209 9.36 14.53 28.18
CA TRP A 209 7.99 14.02 28.19
C TRP A 209 6.96 14.98 27.57
N LYS A 210 7.25 16.29 27.51
CA LYS A 210 6.43 17.24 26.75
C LYS A 210 6.65 17.04 25.24
N SER A 211 7.91 16.84 24.85
CA SER A 211 8.31 16.53 23.47
C SER A 211 7.68 15.23 22.97
N VAL A 212 7.80 14.15 23.74
CA VAL A 212 7.22 12.85 23.39
C VAL A 212 5.72 12.96 23.11
N ARG A 213 4.99 13.67 23.97
CA ARG A 213 3.54 13.85 23.80
C ARG A 213 3.17 14.73 22.61
N GLY A 214 3.94 15.77 22.32
CA GLY A 214 3.67 16.60 21.14
C GLY A 214 3.98 15.86 19.84
N ILE A 215 5.10 15.15 19.77
CA ILE A 215 5.58 14.54 18.52
C ILE A 215 4.82 13.26 18.22
N TRP A 216 4.70 12.35 19.18
CA TRP A 216 4.26 10.99 18.88
C TRP A 216 2.76 10.85 18.62
N ILE A 217 1.95 11.88 18.91
CA ILE A 217 0.51 11.91 18.56
C ILE A 217 0.33 11.67 17.06
N HIS A 218 1.03 12.44 16.22
CA HIS A 218 1.06 12.25 14.76
C HIS A 218 2.25 11.36 14.34
N GLY A 219 3.40 11.56 14.98
CA GLY A 219 4.67 10.93 14.64
C GLY A 219 4.64 9.41 14.73
N SER A 220 3.78 8.81 15.56
CA SER A 220 3.60 7.35 15.62
C SER A 220 3.26 6.74 14.26
N MET A 221 2.38 7.37 13.46
CA MET A 221 2.03 6.89 12.13
C MET A 221 3.07 7.29 11.09
N GLU A 222 3.58 8.52 11.15
CA GLU A 222 4.54 9.05 10.17
C GLU A 222 5.91 8.35 10.25
N ILE A 223 6.49 8.25 11.45
CA ILE A 223 7.78 7.61 11.68
C ILE A 223 7.71 6.12 11.33
N PHE A 224 6.57 5.48 11.56
CA PHE A 224 6.37 4.10 11.14
C PHE A 224 6.18 4.00 9.62
N ALA A 225 5.46 4.93 8.99
CA ALA A 225 5.28 5.00 7.55
C ALA A 225 6.61 5.12 6.80
N ILE A 226 7.53 5.99 7.24
CA ILE A 226 8.85 6.13 6.59
C ILE A 226 9.67 4.83 6.65
N VAL A 227 9.52 4.01 7.69
CA VAL A 227 10.15 2.67 7.77
C VAL A 227 9.54 1.71 6.73
N ILE A 228 8.22 1.77 6.51
CA ILE A 228 7.54 0.98 5.48
C ILE A 228 7.91 1.45 4.06
N GLU A 229 8.02 2.76 3.85
CA GLU A 229 8.42 3.34 2.56
C GLU A 229 9.88 3.01 2.24
N THR A 230 10.74 3.00 3.26
CA THR A 230 12.13 2.53 3.19
C THR A 230 12.18 1.04 2.85
N THR A 231 11.30 0.24 3.45
CA THR A 231 11.15 -1.19 3.10
C THR A 231 10.81 -1.35 1.62
N ALA A 232 9.84 -0.58 1.11
CA ALA A 232 9.48 -0.58 -0.30
C ALA A 232 10.65 -0.15 -1.20
N GLY A 233 11.42 0.86 -0.79
CA GLY A 233 12.62 1.31 -1.50
C GLY A 233 13.72 0.25 -1.57
N PHE A 234 13.95 -0.49 -0.49
CA PHE A 234 14.90 -1.62 -0.49
C PHE A 234 14.42 -2.79 -1.35
N ILE A 235 13.13 -3.09 -1.39
CA ILE A 235 12.57 -4.09 -2.31
C ILE A 235 12.82 -3.68 -3.76
N LEU A 236 12.60 -2.41 -4.08
CA LEU A 236 12.84 -1.85 -5.41
C LEU A 236 14.33 -1.95 -5.80
N GLY A 237 15.23 -1.52 -4.92
CA GLY A 237 16.68 -1.62 -5.15
C GLY A 237 17.18 -3.06 -5.28
N ALA A 238 16.70 -3.95 -4.41
CA ALA A 238 17.06 -5.36 -4.47
C ALA A 238 16.55 -6.04 -5.74
N SER A 239 15.42 -5.61 -6.30
CA SER A 239 14.92 -6.16 -7.58
C SER A 239 15.85 -5.86 -8.76
N ILE A 240 16.62 -4.78 -8.70
CA ILE A 240 17.62 -4.39 -9.72
C ILE A 240 18.94 -5.15 -9.51
N LEU A 241 19.38 -5.25 -8.26
CA LEU A 241 20.67 -5.85 -7.88
C LEU A 241 20.62 -7.38 -7.92
N PHE A 242 19.51 -7.98 -7.51
CA PHE A 242 19.37 -9.42 -7.28
C PHE A 242 18.17 -10.00 -8.05
N PRO A 243 18.28 -10.19 -9.37
CA PRO A 243 17.17 -10.61 -10.22
C PRO A 243 16.74 -12.07 -10.05
N LYS A 244 17.48 -12.86 -9.26
CA LYS A 244 17.29 -14.31 -9.09
C LYS A 244 17.29 -15.02 -10.46
N THR A 245 16.24 -15.78 -10.77
CA THR A 245 16.06 -16.50 -12.04
C THR A 245 15.40 -15.67 -13.14
N PHE A 246 14.98 -14.44 -12.84
CA PHE A 246 14.37 -13.55 -13.83
C PHE A 246 15.42 -12.74 -14.59
N SER A 247 15.07 -12.23 -15.77
CA SER A 247 15.84 -11.14 -16.38
C SER A 247 15.76 -9.88 -15.51
N ARG A 248 16.79 -9.02 -15.55
CA ARG A 248 16.82 -7.78 -14.75
C ARG A 248 15.58 -6.92 -14.94
N MET A 249 15.13 -6.76 -16.19
CA MET A 249 13.91 -6.00 -16.50
C MET A 249 12.65 -6.64 -15.91
N ASN A 250 12.52 -7.96 -15.97
CA ASN A 250 11.37 -8.65 -15.38
C ASN A 250 11.40 -8.60 -13.85
N SER A 251 12.57 -8.80 -13.23
CA SER A 251 12.74 -8.63 -11.79
C SER A 251 12.36 -7.22 -11.35
N PHE A 252 12.83 -6.18 -12.06
CA PHE A 252 12.48 -4.80 -11.78
C PHE A 252 10.97 -4.55 -11.90
N LYS A 253 10.31 -5.04 -12.95
CA LYS A 253 8.85 -4.91 -13.10
C LYS A 253 8.08 -5.55 -11.94
N ILE A 254 8.50 -6.75 -11.51
CA ILE A 254 7.89 -7.45 -10.37
C ILE A 254 8.15 -6.66 -9.08
N GLY A 255 9.40 -6.28 -8.85
CA GLY A 255 9.85 -5.48 -7.72
C GLY A 255 9.03 -4.20 -7.59
N PHE A 256 9.02 -3.37 -8.65
CA PHE A 256 8.24 -2.14 -8.71
C PHE A 256 6.75 -2.38 -8.45
N LYS A 257 6.12 -3.35 -9.12
CA LYS A 257 4.69 -3.64 -8.93
C LYS A 257 4.38 -3.99 -7.47
N ASN A 258 5.24 -4.78 -6.84
CA ASN A 258 5.02 -5.25 -5.47
C ASN A 258 5.34 -4.16 -4.44
N SER A 259 6.49 -3.51 -4.55
CA SER A 259 6.91 -2.43 -3.65
C SER A 259 6.02 -1.21 -3.75
N PHE A 260 5.53 -0.86 -4.95
CA PHE A 260 4.65 0.29 -5.13
C PHE A 260 3.31 0.12 -4.40
N LYS A 261 2.80 -1.10 -4.30
CA LYS A 261 1.59 -1.38 -3.52
C LYS A 261 1.82 -1.19 -2.02
N ILE A 262 2.97 -1.63 -1.50
CA ILE A 262 3.37 -1.41 -0.11
C ILE A 262 3.56 0.09 0.18
N PHE A 263 4.16 0.82 -0.77
CA PHE A 263 4.27 2.28 -0.69
C PHE A 263 2.88 2.96 -0.65
N LEU A 264 1.98 2.63 -1.58
CA LEU A 264 0.63 3.20 -1.59
C LEU A 264 -0.18 2.89 -0.34
N SER A 265 0.09 1.77 0.34
CA SER A 265 -0.62 1.44 1.57
C SER A 265 -0.25 2.31 2.76
N THR A 266 0.81 3.10 2.70
CA THR A 266 1.16 4.07 3.77
C THR A 266 0.32 5.34 3.71
N PHE A 267 -0.25 5.68 2.56
CA PHE A 267 -0.92 6.97 2.33
C PHE A 267 -2.04 7.25 3.33
N PRO A 268 -2.96 6.31 3.65
CA PRO A 268 -3.99 6.56 4.66
C PRO A 268 -3.41 6.89 6.04
N PHE A 269 -2.27 6.28 6.40
CA PHE A 269 -1.60 6.54 7.67
C PHE A 269 -0.89 7.90 7.67
N THR A 270 -0.21 8.26 6.58
CA THR A 270 0.45 9.56 6.44
C THR A 270 -0.57 10.71 6.43
N ILE A 271 -1.71 10.55 5.75
CA ILE A 271 -2.81 11.51 5.76
C ILE A 271 -3.42 11.60 7.18
N SER A 272 -3.60 10.46 7.85
CA SER A 272 -4.09 10.45 9.24
C SER A 272 -3.11 11.15 10.19
N ALA A 273 -1.80 10.94 10.01
CA ALA A 273 -0.76 11.63 10.77
C ALA A 273 -0.85 13.15 10.60
N GLY A 274 -0.92 13.64 9.37
CA GLY A 274 -1.09 15.08 9.13
C GLY A 274 -2.37 15.62 9.75
N PHE A 275 -3.46 14.86 9.73
CA PHE A 275 -4.72 15.27 10.38
C PHE A 275 -4.54 15.38 11.89
N LEU A 276 -3.91 14.39 12.52
CA LEU A 276 -3.56 14.41 13.94
C LEU A 276 -2.64 15.58 14.27
N GLU A 277 -1.75 15.97 13.37
CA GLU A 277 -0.91 17.15 13.59
C GLU A 277 -1.72 18.45 13.54
N GLY A 278 -2.41 18.68 12.43
CA GLY A 278 -3.14 19.92 12.19
C GLY A 278 -4.28 20.18 13.18
N PHE A 279 -4.93 19.12 13.67
CA PHE A 279 -6.14 19.25 14.50
C PHE A 279 -5.97 18.81 15.96
N ILE A 280 -5.01 17.93 16.28
CA ILE A 280 -4.88 17.36 17.64
C ILE A 280 -3.59 17.81 18.33
N THR A 281 -2.45 17.70 17.65
CA THR A 281 -1.11 17.89 18.24
C THR A 281 -0.90 19.29 18.82
N ARG A 282 -1.50 20.30 18.18
CA ARG A 282 -1.53 21.68 18.68
C ARG A 282 -2.10 21.85 20.09
N TYR A 283 -2.92 20.91 20.57
CA TYR A 283 -3.47 20.90 21.94
C TYR A 283 -2.68 19.98 22.89
N SER A 284 -1.52 19.45 22.48
CA SER A 284 -0.77 18.42 23.23
C SER A 284 -0.32 18.85 24.63
N ILE A 285 -0.18 20.15 24.89
CA ILE A 285 0.20 20.68 26.21
C ILE A 285 -1.00 20.80 27.14
N ASP A 286 -2.14 21.23 26.62
CA ASP A 286 -3.38 21.41 27.40
C ASP A 286 -4.12 20.08 27.59
N MET A 287 -3.83 19.09 26.73
CA MET A 287 -4.43 17.77 26.76
C MET A 287 -3.97 16.96 28.01
N PRO A 288 -4.90 16.28 28.71
CA PRO A 288 -4.55 15.36 29.77
C PRO A 288 -3.56 14.27 29.33
N ASN A 289 -2.62 13.92 30.22
CA ASN A 289 -1.57 12.94 29.92
C ASN A 289 -2.10 11.58 29.47
N TRP A 290 -3.22 11.12 30.06
CA TRP A 290 -3.83 9.84 29.71
C TRP A 290 -4.38 9.84 28.29
N LEU A 291 -4.96 10.96 27.84
CA LEU A 291 -5.57 11.07 26.51
C LEU A 291 -4.51 11.12 25.42
N SER A 292 -3.45 11.91 25.61
CA SER A 292 -2.31 11.94 24.67
C SER A 292 -1.63 10.56 24.58
N SER A 293 -1.41 9.90 25.72
CA SER A 293 -0.83 8.55 25.75
C SER A 293 -1.73 7.51 25.06
N PHE A 294 -3.05 7.59 25.27
CA PHE A 294 -4.00 6.72 24.60
C PHE A 294 -3.95 6.89 23.07
N ILE A 295 -3.96 8.13 22.57
CA ILE A 295 -3.87 8.39 21.13
C ILE A 295 -2.58 7.79 20.56
N ILE A 296 -1.43 8.08 21.17
CA ILE A 296 -0.12 7.57 20.73
C ILE A 296 -0.11 6.04 20.67
N LEU A 297 -0.56 5.37 21.74
CA LEU A 297 -0.56 3.91 21.81
C LEU A 297 -1.55 3.29 20.84
N PHE A 298 -2.72 3.91 20.67
CA PHE A 298 -3.76 3.44 19.75
C PHE A 298 -3.31 3.52 18.30
N THR A 299 -2.76 4.66 17.87
CA THR A 299 -2.28 4.86 16.49
C THR A 299 -1.09 3.95 16.19
N LEU A 300 -0.15 3.83 17.14
CA LEU A 300 0.99 2.92 17.03
C LEU A 300 0.52 1.46 16.98
N ALA A 301 -0.46 1.06 17.79
CA ALA A 301 -1.01 -0.30 17.79
C ALA A 301 -1.69 -0.64 16.45
N ILE A 302 -2.45 0.28 15.86
CA ILE A 302 -3.10 0.06 14.56
C ILE A 302 -2.07 -0.19 13.47
N ILE A 303 -1.10 0.72 13.31
CA ILE A 303 -0.12 0.60 12.22
C ILE A 303 0.82 -0.59 12.44
N SER A 304 1.23 -0.85 13.69
CA SER A 304 2.03 -2.02 14.05
C SER A 304 1.28 -3.31 13.80
N PHE A 305 0.01 -3.39 14.20
CA PHE A 305 -0.83 -4.56 13.91
C PHE A 305 -0.93 -4.81 12.41
N TYR A 306 -1.19 -3.75 11.62
CA TYR A 306 -1.39 -3.87 10.18
C TYR A 306 -0.15 -4.37 9.42
N TYR A 307 1.05 -3.90 9.78
CA TYR A 307 2.29 -4.28 9.08
C TYR A 307 3.09 -5.41 9.73
N LEU A 308 2.95 -5.66 11.04
CA LEU A 308 3.76 -6.65 11.75
C LEU A 308 2.99 -7.93 12.09
N VAL A 309 1.68 -7.84 12.35
CA VAL A 309 0.90 -8.99 12.86
C VAL A 309 -0.07 -9.52 11.80
N TYR A 310 -0.86 -8.64 11.21
CA TYR A 310 -1.89 -8.98 10.22
C TYR A 310 -1.37 -9.75 9.00
N PRO A 311 -0.16 -9.46 8.43
CA PRO A 311 0.43 -10.23 7.33
C PRO A 311 0.53 -11.73 7.63
N PHE A 312 0.90 -12.10 8.86
CA PHE A 312 1.01 -13.50 9.28
C PHE A 312 -0.36 -14.17 9.42
N ILE A 313 -1.36 -13.43 9.91
CA ILE A 313 -2.75 -13.91 10.02
C ILE A 313 -3.32 -14.20 8.63
N VAL A 314 -3.17 -13.25 7.69
CA VAL A 314 -3.67 -13.40 6.32
C VAL A 314 -2.96 -14.55 5.62
N HIS A 315 -1.62 -14.64 5.71
CA HIS A 315 -0.87 -15.73 5.10
C HIS A 315 -1.32 -17.12 5.59
N ARG A 316 -1.51 -17.29 6.91
CA ARG A 316 -2.02 -18.55 7.49
C ARG A 316 -3.41 -18.90 6.98
N LYS A 317 -4.32 -17.92 6.91
CA LYS A 317 -5.68 -18.13 6.38
C LYS A 317 -5.67 -18.54 4.91
N THR A 318 -4.84 -17.90 4.08
CA THR A 318 -4.71 -18.24 2.66
C THR A 318 -4.19 -19.65 2.46
N GLN A 319 -3.16 -20.08 3.22
CA GLN A 319 -2.63 -21.45 3.19
C GLN A 319 -3.71 -22.49 3.56
N GLN A 320 -4.49 -22.24 4.61
CA GLN A 320 -5.57 -23.15 5.03
C GLN A 320 -6.68 -23.30 3.98
N LEU A 321 -7.02 -22.21 3.28
CA LEU A 321 -8.02 -22.25 2.20
C LEU A 321 -7.52 -23.07 1.02
N SER A 322 -6.26 -22.90 0.61
CA SER A 322 -5.64 -23.70 -0.45
C SER A 322 -5.52 -25.18 -0.09
N ALA A 323 -5.27 -25.51 1.18
CA ALA A 323 -5.22 -26.89 1.65
C ALA A 323 -6.59 -27.58 1.71
N LYS A 324 -7.69 -26.82 1.80
CA LYS A 324 -9.07 -27.36 1.79
C LYS A 324 -9.65 -27.53 0.39
N SER A 325 -9.07 -26.88 -0.62
CA SER A 325 -9.52 -26.95 -2.02
C SER A 325 -8.82 -28.03 -2.84
N ASN A 326 -7.79 -28.68 -2.29
CA ASN A 326 -7.06 -29.80 -2.88
C ASN A 326 -7.46 -31.11 -2.21
#